data_AF-A0A522S7N2-F1
#
_entry.id   AF-A0A522S7N2-F1
#
_cell.length_a   1.000
_cell.length_b   1.000
_cell.length_c   1.000
_cell.angle_alpha   90.00
_cell.angle_beta   90.00
_cell.angle_gamma   90.00
#
_symmetry.space_group_name_H-M   'P 1'
#
loop_
_entity.id
_entity.type
_entity.pdbx_description
1 polymer ?
#
loop_
_entity_poly.entity_id
_entity_poly.type
_entity_poly.pdbx_seq_one_letter_code
_entity_poly.pdbx_strand_id
1 'polypeptide(L)'
;QRARPTIFFSVPRLWTKFQQAVNEKLPPSKQKRLFAVPLLSRLVKRRILRGLGLDQTRIAVTGSAPLPSDIIDWYRSLGLELLDVYGMTENFALSHGCRPGQVRVGYVGTCQLGVEARIDANGELLVKSPGQMLGYYKLPELTARDTLPDGFFRTGDRGELDAQGRLRITGRVKELFKTARGKYVAPVPIEIKLGNHPKLESACVTGPGQPQPFALLMLSEDAQRELAGTVDARAELTGSFEHLLEQVNATLEDHERLDYLVVVRQPWTIESGLLTPTLKIRRDAIESRYLPNVEAWRAMQQKVIWES
;
A
#
# COMPACT_ATOMS: atom_id res chain seq x y z
N GLN A 1 -8.05 15.71 24.81
CA GLN A 1 -7.55 14.38 24.36
C GLN A 1 -8.56 13.34 24.83
N ARG A 2 -9.27 12.64 23.93
CA ARG A 2 -10.43 11.78 24.29
C ARG A 2 -10.03 10.34 24.68
N ALA A 3 -8.92 9.83 24.13
CA ALA A 3 -8.40 8.50 24.45
C ALA A 3 -6.86 8.46 24.31
N ARG A 4 -6.21 7.56 25.03
CA ARG A 4 -4.76 7.26 24.96
C ARG A 4 -4.59 5.72 24.87
N PRO A 5 -4.78 5.13 23.68
CA PRO A 5 -4.85 3.69 23.51
C PRO A 5 -3.51 2.99 23.83
N THR A 6 -3.60 1.85 24.51
CA THR A 6 -2.46 0.94 24.74
C THR A 6 -2.27 -0.04 23.57
N ILE A 7 -3.33 -0.31 22.83
CA ILE A 7 -3.33 -1.08 21.57
C ILE A 7 -4.01 -0.21 20.52
N PHE A 8 -3.36 -0.01 19.38
CA PHE A 8 -3.90 0.79 18.29
C PHE A 8 -3.76 0.05 16.97
N PHE A 9 -4.90 -0.26 16.35
CA PHE A 9 -4.97 -0.87 15.03
C PHE A 9 -5.39 0.20 14.01
N SER A 10 -4.65 0.31 12.91
CA SER A 10 -5.01 1.21 11.83
C SER A 10 -4.64 0.64 10.47
N VAL A 11 -5.14 1.27 9.40
CA VAL A 11 -4.86 0.88 8.02
C VAL A 11 -3.76 1.78 7.43
N PRO A 12 -3.02 1.30 6.40
CA PRO A 12 -1.88 2.03 5.85
C PRO A 12 -2.17 3.49 5.51
N ARG A 13 -3.33 3.76 4.91
CA ARG A 13 -3.74 5.11 4.53
C ARG A 13 -3.83 6.08 5.72
N LEU A 14 -4.32 5.62 6.87
CA LEU A 14 -4.39 6.45 8.07
C LEU A 14 -2.99 6.68 8.66
N TRP A 15 -2.13 5.67 8.63
CA TRP A 15 -0.74 5.81 9.04
C TRP A 15 0.01 6.84 8.18
N THR A 16 -0.19 6.83 6.87
CA THR A 16 0.36 7.83 5.95
C THR A 16 -0.20 9.22 6.25
N LYS A 17 -1.51 9.37 6.43
CA LYS A 17 -2.15 10.66 6.75
C LYS A 17 -1.64 11.26 8.05
N PHE A 18 -1.44 10.45 9.09
CA PHE A 18 -0.86 10.90 10.35
C PHE A 18 0.57 11.40 10.17
N GLN A 19 1.38 10.71 9.36
CA GLN A 19 2.74 11.16 9.06
C GLN A 19 2.73 12.49 8.30
N GLN A 20 1.91 12.60 7.24
CA GLN A 20 1.77 13.83 6.44
C GLN A 20 1.39 15.02 7.32
N ALA A 21 0.37 14.88 8.17
CA ALA A 21 -0.07 15.93 9.09
C ALA A 21 1.03 16.36 10.10
N VAL A 22 1.94 15.45 10.46
CA VAL A 22 3.12 15.80 11.28
C VAL A 22 4.17 16.50 10.43
N ASN A 23 4.43 16.04 9.21
CA ASN A 23 5.41 16.62 8.30
C ASN A 23 5.04 18.05 7.87
N GLU A 24 3.74 18.37 7.72
CA GLU A 24 3.26 19.74 7.48
C GLU A 24 3.67 20.69 8.62
N LYS A 25 3.44 20.27 9.87
CA LYS A 25 3.73 21.10 11.05
C LYS A 25 5.22 21.12 11.40
N LEU A 26 5.91 20.02 11.13
CA LEU A 26 7.31 19.81 11.41
C LEU A 26 7.98 19.12 10.22
N PRO A 27 8.52 19.88 9.25
CA PRO A 27 9.13 19.33 8.04
C PRO A 27 10.22 18.29 8.31
N PRO A 28 10.40 17.27 7.45
CA PRO A 28 11.39 16.21 7.63
C PRO A 28 12.83 16.71 7.85
N SER A 29 13.22 17.82 7.21
CA SER A 29 14.54 18.45 7.41
C SER A 29 14.74 18.95 8.84
N LYS A 30 13.71 19.52 9.47
CA LYS A 30 13.72 19.93 10.88
C LYS A 30 13.68 18.73 11.80
N GLN A 31 12.89 17.70 11.47
CA GLN A 31 12.86 16.45 12.25
C GLN A 31 14.25 15.81 12.33
N LYS A 32 14.96 15.70 11.20
CA LYS A 32 16.34 15.17 11.15
C LYS A 32 17.28 15.91 12.10
N ARG A 33 17.25 17.25 12.10
CA ARG A 33 18.08 18.08 13.01
C ARG A 33 17.71 17.87 14.48
N LEU A 34 16.42 17.87 14.80
CA LEU A 34 15.93 17.70 16.18
C LEU A 34 16.19 16.29 16.73
N PHE A 35 16.08 15.27 15.88
CA PHE A 35 16.31 13.88 16.29
C PHE A 35 17.79 13.55 16.49
N ALA A 36 18.69 14.34 15.92
CA ALA A 36 20.14 14.17 16.08
C ALA A 36 20.64 14.56 17.49
N VAL A 37 19.92 15.42 18.21
CA VAL A 37 20.31 15.85 19.56
C VAL A 37 19.65 14.95 20.62
N PRO A 38 20.38 14.11 21.39
CA PRO A 38 19.80 13.01 22.17
C PRO A 38 18.67 13.39 23.15
N LEU A 39 18.88 14.45 23.94
CA LEU A 39 17.89 14.91 24.93
C LEU A 39 16.65 15.53 24.27
N LEU A 40 16.84 16.36 23.24
CA LEU A 40 15.75 16.97 22.47
C LEU A 40 14.97 15.92 21.67
N SER A 41 15.67 14.93 21.10
CA SER A 41 15.11 13.83 20.33
C SER A 41 14.04 13.08 21.11
N ARG A 42 14.33 12.69 22.36
CA ARG A 42 13.37 11.99 23.22
C ARG A 42 12.15 12.84 23.54
N LEU A 43 12.33 14.14 23.78
CA LEU A 43 11.22 15.05 24.10
C LEU A 43 10.32 15.30 22.88
N VAL A 44 10.91 15.58 21.72
CA VAL A 44 10.20 15.86 20.47
C VAL A 44 9.43 14.63 19.99
N LYS A 45 10.06 13.44 19.97
CA LYS A 45 9.40 12.19 19.58
C LYS A 45 8.19 11.88 20.47
N ARG A 46 8.33 12.02 21.79
CA ARG A 46 7.21 11.89 22.74
C ARG A 46 6.11 12.91 22.50
N ARG A 47 6.46 14.15 22.15
CA ARG A 47 5.48 15.21 21.84
C ARG A 47 4.72 14.90 20.56
N ILE A 48 5.38 14.38 19.52
CA ILE A 48 4.75 13.93 18.28
C ILE A 48 3.75 12.81 18.58
N LEU A 49 4.20 11.75 19.26
CA LEU A 49 3.31 10.63 19.64
C LEU A 49 2.15 11.09 20.51
N ARG A 50 2.37 12.03 21.45
CA ARG A 50 1.29 12.59 22.27
C ARG A 50 0.31 13.40 21.43
N GLY A 51 0.79 14.18 20.47
CA GLY A 51 -0.06 14.91 19.52
C GLY A 51 -0.96 13.98 18.69
N LEU A 52 -0.44 12.81 18.32
CA LEU A 52 -1.19 11.75 17.65
C LEU A 52 -2.06 10.90 18.60
N GLY A 53 -1.92 11.07 19.92
CA GLY A 53 -2.59 10.25 20.93
C GLY A 53 -1.98 8.86 21.16
N LEU A 54 -0.81 8.58 20.56
CA LEU A 54 -0.13 7.28 20.56
C LEU A 54 0.96 7.15 21.63
N ASP A 55 1.06 8.11 22.56
CA ASP A 55 2.13 8.13 23.56
C ASP A 55 2.01 7.08 24.68
N GLN A 56 0.91 6.34 24.72
CA GLN A 56 0.71 5.18 25.60
C GLN A 56 0.59 3.86 24.82
N THR A 57 0.71 3.91 23.49
CA THR A 57 0.56 2.74 22.65
C THR A 57 1.75 1.79 22.84
N ARG A 58 1.44 0.57 23.24
CA ARG A 58 2.40 -0.53 23.43
C ARG A 58 2.41 -1.47 22.23
N ILE A 59 1.28 -1.60 21.55
CA ILE A 59 1.09 -2.44 20.38
C ILE A 59 0.43 -1.58 19.31
N ALA A 60 1.17 -1.24 18.26
CA ALA A 60 0.64 -0.58 17.07
C ALA A 60 0.60 -1.61 15.94
N VAL A 61 -0.56 -1.77 15.32
CA VAL A 61 -0.78 -2.78 14.29
C VAL A 61 -1.21 -2.10 12.99
N THR A 62 -0.65 -2.58 11.88
CA THR A 62 -1.13 -2.25 10.54
C THR A 62 -1.47 -3.52 9.78
N GLY A 63 -2.48 -3.44 8.92
CA GLY A 63 -2.95 -4.57 8.13
C GLY A 63 -3.92 -4.10 7.06
N SER A 64 -4.65 -5.03 6.46
CA SER A 64 -5.58 -4.79 5.35
C SER A 64 -4.88 -4.51 4.01
N ALA A 65 -3.83 -3.69 3.96
CA ALA A 65 -3.05 -3.45 2.75
C ALA A 65 -1.55 -3.32 3.09
N PRO A 66 -0.65 -3.43 2.09
CA PRO A 66 0.77 -3.15 2.31
C PRO A 66 1.00 -1.68 2.72
N LEU A 67 1.90 -1.47 3.68
CA LEU A 67 2.36 -0.14 4.09
C LEU A 67 3.78 0.12 3.53
N PRO A 68 4.07 1.30 2.95
CA PRO A 68 5.41 1.57 2.44
C PRO A 68 6.48 1.59 3.54
N SER A 69 7.69 1.12 3.20
CA SER A 69 8.83 0.99 4.12
C SER A 69 9.16 2.28 4.85
N ASP A 70 9.12 3.40 4.12
CA ASP A 70 9.54 4.70 4.62
C ASP A 70 8.58 5.21 5.71
N ILE A 71 7.30 4.84 5.62
CA ILE A 71 6.31 5.12 6.67
C ILE A 71 6.63 4.29 7.91
N ILE A 72 6.88 2.98 7.74
CA ILE A 72 7.24 2.07 8.84
C ILE A 72 8.48 2.58 9.57
N ASP A 73 9.54 2.90 8.83
CA ASP A 73 10.81 3.37 9.38
C ASP A 73 10.66 4.72 10.08
N TRP A 74 9.81 5.60 9.56
CA TRP A 74 9.50 6.87 10.23
C TRP A 74 8.86 6.65 11.60
N TYR A 75 7.83 5.79 11.71
CA TYR A 75 7.22 5.47 13.02
C TYR A 75 8.21 4.80 13.97
N ARG A 76 9.04 3.87 13.46
CA ARG A 76 10.11 3.25 14.25
C ARG A 76 11.10 4.30 14.76
N SER A 77 11.42 5.31 13.96
CA SER A 77 12.27 6.42 14.38
C SER A 77 11.69 7.21 15.56
N LEU A 78 10.36 7.26 15.70
CA LEU A 78 9.67 7.87 16.83
C LEU A 78 9.65 6.97 18.08
N GLY A 79 10.06 5.71 17.95
CA GLY A 79 9.98 4.70 19.01
C GLY A 79 8.67 3.93 19.03
N LEU A 80 7.88 3.98 17.93
CA LEU A 80 6.66 3.20 17.78
C LEU A 80 6.89 2.12 16.72
N GLU A 81 6.98 0.87 17.15
CA GLU A 81 7.10 -0.27 16.23
C GLU A 81 5.72 -0.65 15.69
N LEU A 82 5.55 -0.55 14.37
CA LEU A 82 4.34 -1.00 13.68
C LEU A 82 4.45 -2.50 13.38
N LEU A 83 3.51 -3.28 13.87
CA LEU A 83 3.42 -4.71 13.62
C LEU A 83 2.52 -4.94 12.41
N ASP A 84 3.10 -5.43 11.31
CA ASP A 84 2.32 -5.89 10.17
C ASP A 84 1.60 -7.20 10.51
N VAL A 85 0.34 -7.27 10.13
CA VAL A 85 -0.48 -8.49 10.19
C VAL A 85 -1.15 -8.76 8.85
N TYR A 86 -1.29 -10.03 8.54
CA TYR A 86 -2.01 -10.49 7.36
C TYR A 86 -3.13 -11.44 7.74
N GLY A 87 -4.29 -11.21 7.15
CA GLY A 87 -5.50 -11.97 7.34
C GLY A 87 -6.59 -11.50 6.38
N MET A 88 -7.64 -12.29 6.31
CA MET A 88 -8.81 -12.06 5.46
C MET A 88 -10.06 -12.53 6.19
N THR A 89 -11.23 -12.21 5.66
CA THR A 89 -12.50 -12.63 6.27
C THR A 89 -12.58 -14.16 6.36
N GLU A 90 -12.09 -14.84 5.33
CA GLU A 90 -12.12 -16.29 5.17
C GLU A 90 -11.24 -17.05 6.16
N ASN A 91 -10.33 -16.38 6.87
CA ASN A 91 -9.50 -16.98 7.93
C ASN A 91 -9.62 -16.28 9.29
N PHE A 92 -10.74 -15.59 9.51
CA PHE A 92 -11.06 -14.88 10.76
C PHE A 92 -10.02 -13.80 11.13
N ALA A 93 -9.69 -12.98 10.14
CA ALA A 93 -8.93 -11.72 10.25
C ALA A 93 -7.44 -11.82 10.61
N LEU A 94 -6.91 -12.99 10.98
CA LEU A 94 -5.50 -13.13 11.31
C LEU A 94 -4.95 -14.52 10.97
N SER A 95 -3.95 -14.55 10.09
CA SER A 95 -3.18 -15.76 9.77
C SER A 95 -1.69 -15.60 10.05
N HIS A 96 -1.14 -14.41 9.78
CA HIS A 96 0.27 -14.08 10.01
C HIS A 96 0.37 -12.78 10.81
N GLY A 97 1.41 -12.68 11.63
CA GLY A 97 1.71 -11.42 12.30
C GLY A 97 3.12 -11.37 12.85
N CYS A 98 3.58 -10.15 13.12
CA CYS A 98 4.86 -9.91 13.78
C CYS A 98 4.70 -9.84 15.31
N ARG A 99 5.68 -10.37 16.05
CA ARG A 99 5.85 -10.06 17.48
C ARG A 99 6.70 -8.79 17.64
N PRO A 100 6.51 -8.03 18.73
CA PRO A 100 7.41 -6.92 19.06
C PRO A 100 8.88 -7.35 19.02
N GLY A 101 9.73 -6.55 18.39
CA GLY A 101 11.15 -6.81 18.18
C GLY A 101 11.48 -7.76 17.01
N GLN A 102 10.48 -8.32 16.32
CA GLN A 102 10.69 -9.25 15.20
C GLN A 102 10.26 -8.67 13.84
N VAL A 103 9.86 -7.39 13.80
CA VAL A 103 9.41 -6.74 12.56
C VAL A 103 10.56 -6.61 11.57
N ARG A 104 10.36 -7.22 10.40
CA ARG A 104 11.18 -7.05 9.21
C ARG A 104 10.36 -6.28 8.18
N VAL A 105 10.85 -5.12 7.78
CA VAL A 105 10.19 -4.28 6.78
C VAL A 105 9.94 -5.08 5.50
N GLY A 106 8.71 -4.98 4.97
CA GLY A 106 8.26 -5.73 3.79
C GLY A 106 7.75 -7.15 4.07
N TYR A 107 7.73 -7.61 5.33
CA TYR A 107 7.19 -8.90 5.71
C TYR A 107 6.03 -8.74 6.69
N VAL A 108 4.99 -9.56 6.53
CA VAL A 108 3.78 -9.58 7.38
C VAL A 108 3.90 -10.54 8.57
N GLY A 109 5.11 -11.04 8.83
CA GLY A 109 5.44 -11.92 9.94
C GLY A 109 5.28 -13.40 9.64
N THR A 110 5.23 -14.22 10.69
CA THR A 110 5.11 -15.68 10.61
C THR A 110 3.68 -16.12 10.89
N CYS A 111 3.36 -17.38 10.58
CA CYS A 111 2.07 -17.97 10.91
C CYS A 111 1.75 -17.82 12.42
N GLN A 112 0.48 -17.56 12.73
CA GLN A 112 -0.03 -17.61 14.09
C GLN A 112 -0.21 -19.04 14.58
N LEU A 113 -0.51 -19.20 15.88
CA LEU A 113 -0.69 -20.50 16.49
C LEU A 113 -1.76 -21.33 15.76
N GLY A 114 -1.39 -22.53 15.33
CA GLY A 114 -2.27 -23.46 14.63
C GLY A 114 -2.52 -23.13 13.15
N VAL A 115 -1.92 -22.05 12.63
CA VAL A 115 -1.98 -21.70 11.21
C VAL A 115 -0.84 -22.38 10.46
N GLU A 116 -1.17 -23.04 9.36
CA GLU A 116 -0.22 -23.57 8.39
C GLU A 116 -0.29 -22.75 7.10
N ALA A 117 0.86 -22.50 6.47
CA ALA A 117 0.92 -21.80 5.20
C ALA A 117 1.94 -22.44 4.27
N ARG A 118 1.65 -22.44 2.97
CA ARG A 118 2.59 -22.84 1.91
C ARG A 118 2.37 -22.00 0.67
N ILE A 119 3.40 -21.90 -0.16
CA ILE A 119 3.32 -21.26 -1.48
C ILE A 119 3.13 -22.36 -2.52
N ASP A 120 2.12 -22.22 -3.39
CA ASP A 120 1.87 -23.17 -4.47
C ASP A 120 2.83 -22.96 -5.66
N ALA A 121 2.75 -23.83 -6.68
CA ALA A 121 3.62 -23.75 -7.86
C ALA A 121 3.48 -22.45 -8.67
N ASN A 122 2.37 -21.71 -8.50
CA ASN A 122 2.10 -20.43 -9.17
C ASN A 122 2.49 -19.21 -8.30
N GLY A 123 2.99 -19.47 -7.09
CA GLY A 123 3.30 -18.42 -6.11
C GLY A 123 2.08 -17.96 -5.30
N GLU A 124 0.94 -18.64 -5.38
CA GLU A 124 -0.23 -18.35 -4.55
C GLU A 124 0.00 -18.84 -3.12
N LEU A 125 -0.33 -17.98 -2.16
CA LEU A 125 -0.33 -18.32 -0.75
C LEU A 125 -1.55 -19.18 -0.44
N LEU A 126 -1.30 -20.37 0.11
CA LEU A 126 -2.31 -21.26 0.63
C LEU A 126 -2.25 -21.24 2.16
N VAL A 127 -3.40 -21.08 2.82
CA VAL A 127 -3.48 -21.01 4.28
C VAL A 127 -4.47 -22.04 4.81
N LYS A 128 -4.08 -22.78 5.85
CA LYS A 128 -4.99 -23.60 6.65
C LYS A 128 -5.01 -23.02 8.06
N SER A 129 -6.18 -22.58 8.52
CA SER A 129 -6.32 -21.85 9.79
C SER A 129 -7.41 -22.46 10.66
N PRO A 130 -7.28 -22.45 12.01
CA PRO A 130 -8.37 -22.78 12.92
C PRO A 130 -9.55 -21.80 12.79
N GLY A 131 -9.29 -20.58 12.30
CA GLY A 131 -10.31 -19.56 12.00
C GLY A 131 -10.88 -19.63 10.59
N GLN A 132 -10.65 -20.72 9.85
CA GLN A 132 -11.14 -20.82 8.47
C GLN A 132 -12.66 -20.81 8.41
N MET A 133 -13.22 -20.11 7.42
CA MET A 133 -14.65 -20.05 7.20
C MET A 133 -15.24 -21.43 6.90
N LEU A 134 -16.53 -21.60 7.18
CA LEU A 134 -17.28 -22.80 6.78
C LEU A 134 -17.59 -22.84 5.28
N GLY A 135 -17.65 -21.67 4.64
CA GLY A 135 -17.93 -21.51 3.23
C GLY A 135 -18.71 -20.23 2.92
N TYR A 136 -18.87 -19.96 1.64
CA TYR A 136 -19.64 -18.84 1.14
C TYR A 136 -21.14 -19.16 1.14
N TYR A 137 -21.94 -18.24 1.70
CA TYR A 137 -23.39 -18.42 1.82
C TYR A 137 -24.06 -18.60 0.45
N LYS A 138 -24.81 -19.70 0.29
CA LYS A 138 -25.48 -20.10 -0.97
C LYS A 138 -24.56 -20.27 -2.19
N LEU A 139 -23.25 -20.42 -1.97
CA LEU A 139 -22.25 -20.60 -3.02
C LEU A 139 -21.34 -21.82 -2.73
N PRO A 140 -21.89 -23.04 -2.74
CA PRO A 140 -21.13 -24.26 -2.43
C PRO A 140 -20.02 -24.54 -3.46
N GLU A 141 -20.25 -24.25 -4.74
CA GLU A 141 -19.25 -24.43 -5.79
C GLU A 141 -18.04 -23.49 -5.61
N LEU A 142 -18.30 -22.24 -5.20
CA LEU A 142 -17.24 -21.28 -4.89
C LEU A 142 -16.41 -21.75 -3.69
N THR A 143 -17.09 -22.26 -2.66
CA THR A 143 -16.45 -22.82 -1.47
C THR A 143 -15.56 -24.01 -1.81
N ALA A 144 -16.06 -24.92 -2.64
CA ALA A 144 -15.32 -26.11 -3.09
C ALA A 144 -14.13 -25.75 -4.00
N ARG A 145 -14.25 -24.69 -4.81
CA ARG A 145 -13.14 -24.20 -5.65
C ARG A 145 -11.99 -23.64 -4.81
N ASP A 146 -12.31 -22.86 -3.79
CA ASP A 146 -11.32 -22.11 -3.01
C ASP A 146 -10.78 -22.92 -1.82
N THR A 147 -11.38 -24.07 -1.48
CA THR A 147 -10.90 -25.00 -0.44
C THR A 147 -10.31 -26.26 -1.06
N LEU A 148 -9.07 -26.59 -0.71
CA LEU A 148 -8.37 -27.77 -1.18
C LEU A 148 -8.72 -29.02 -0.33
N PRO A 149 -8.56 -30.24 -0.88
CA PRO A 149 -8.87 -31.48 -0.16
C PRO A 149 -8.09 -31.70 1.15
N ASP A 150 -6.90 -31.11 1.29
CA ASP A 150 -6.06 -31.17 2.49
C ASP A 150 -6.39 -30.08 3.54
N GLY A 151 -7.43 -29.29 3.28
CA GLY A 151 -7.96 -28.25 4.17
C GLY A 151 -7.34 -26.87 3.98
N PHE A 152 -6.38 -26.71 3.05
CA PHE A 152 -5.83 -25.41 2.72
C PHE A 152 -6.82 -24.57 1.90
N PHE A 153 -6.82 -23.26 2.14
CA PHE A 153 -7.61 -22.28 1.41
C PHE A 153 -6.76 -21.48 0.42
N ARG A 154 -7.28 -21.29 -0.79
CA ARG A 154 -6.71 -20.45 -1.85
C ARG A 154 -6.96 -18.98 -1.52
N THR A 155 -5.95 -18.28 -1.02
CA THR A 155 -6.13 -16.88 -0.58
C THR A 155 -6.34 -15.90 -1.72
N GLY A 156 -5.95 -16.26 -2.95
CA GLY A 156 -5.85 -15.33 -4.08
C GLY A 156 -4.74 -14.29 -3.93
N ASP A 157 -3.91 -14.37 -2.87
CA ASP A 157 -2.74 -13.54 -2.64
C ASP A 157 -1.47 -14.30 -3.06
N ARG A 158 -0.49 -13.58 -3.61
CA ARG A 158 0.84 -14.13 -3.92
C ARG A 158 1.82 -13.74 -2.84
N GLY A 159 2.76 -14.62 -2.56
CA GLY A 159 3.77 -14.35 -1.56
C GLY A 159 4.98 -15.26 -1.63
N GLU A 160 5.94 -14.93 -0.79
CA GLU A 160 7.18 -15.68 -0.61
C GLU A 160 7.47 -15.85 0.87
N LEU A 161 8.01 -17.01 1.23
CA LEU A 161 8.49 -17.29 2.59
C LEU A 161 10.01 -17.18 2.61
N ASP A 162 10.55 -16.49 3.62
CA ASP A 162 12.00 -16.51 3.84
C ASP A 162 12.45 -17.73 4.64
N ALA A 163 13.77 -17.86 4.85
CA ALA A 163 14.37 -18.97 5.58
C ALA A 163 13.92 -19.07 7.06
N GLN A 164 13.30 -18.03 7.61
CA GLN A 164 12.74 -17.99 8.96
C GLN A 164 11.22 -18.22 8.96
N GLY A 165 10.62 -18.53 7.81
CA GLY A 165 9.18 -18.72 7.66
C GLY A 165 8.37 -17.42 7.71
N ARG A 166 9.00 -16.26 7.52
CA ARG A 166 8.27 -14.98 7.44
C ARG A 166 7.71 -14.81 6.03
N LEU A 167 6.44 -14.42 5.98
CA LEU A 167 5.71 -14.17 4.75
C LEU A 167 5.91 -12.75 4.25
N ARG A 168 6.19 -12.61 2.97
CA ARG A 168 6.11 -11.37 2.21
C ARG A 168 4.98 -11.50 1.18
N ILE A 169 4.02 -10.58 1.21
CA ILE A 169 2.96 -10.50 0.19
C ILE A 169 3.52 -9.74 -1.02
N THR A 170 3.43 -10.35 -2.21
CA THR A 170 3.97 -9.79 -3.45
C THR A 170 2.88 -9.32 -4.43
N GLY A 171 1.61 -9.61 -4.15
CA GLY A 171 0.48 -9.10 -4.92
C GLY A 171 -0.77 -9.97 -4.78
N ARG A 172 -1.73 -9.78 -5.68
CA ARG A 172 -2.95 -10.60 -5.80
C ARG A 172 -2.93 -11.33 -7.12
N VAL A 173 -3.32 -12.61 -7.13
CA VAL A 173 -3.39 -13.44 -8.33
C VAL A 173 -4.28 -12.79 -9.40
N LYS A 174 -5.44 -12.25 -8.98
CA LYS A 174 -6.42 -11.63 -9.88
C LYS A 174 -6.02 -10.23 -10.38
N GLU A 175 -5.08 -9.55 -9.69
CA GLU A 175 -4.66 -8.20 -10.07
C GLU A 175 -3.44 -8.19 -11.00
N LEU A 176 -2.84 -9.35 -11.26
CA LEU A 176 -1.80 -9.45 -12.27
C LEU A 176 -2.43 -9.19 -13.64
N PHE A 177 -1.86 -8.23 -14.37
CA PHE A 177 -2.22 -8.02 -15.76
C PHE A 177 -1.08 -8.36 -16.68
N LYS A 178 -1.44 -8.68 -17.92
CA LYS A 178 -0.51 -9.05 -18.98
C LYS A 178 -0.36 -7.87 -19.94
N THR A 179 0.87 -7.45 -20.18
CA THR A 179 1.18 -6.46 -21.22
C THR A 179 0.99 -7.06 -22.62
N ALA A 180 0.94 -6.24 -23.66
CA ALA A 180 0.90 -6.68 -25.06
C ALA A 180 2.07 -7.61 -25.42
N ARG A 181 3.21 -7.46 -24.71
CA ARG A 181 4.42 -8.28 -24.87
C ARG A 181 4.33 -9.65 -24.18
N GLY A 182 3.21 -9.92 -23.54
CA GLY A 182 2.91 -11.19 -22.91
C GLY A 182 3.59 -11.43 -21.56
N LYS A 183 4.19 -10.41 -20.96
CA LYS A 183 4.77 -10.47 -19.61
C LYS A 183 3.72 -10.05 -18.57
N TYR A 184 3.75 -10.70 -17.42
CA TYR A 184 2.89 -10.33 -16.28
C TYR A 184 3.54 -9.20 -15.48
N VAL A 185 2.72 -8.28 -14.99
CA VAL A 185 3.13 -7.18 -14.11
C VAL A 185 2.39 -7.32 -12.80
N ALA A 186 3.11 -7.21 -11.68
CA ALA A 186 2.52 -7.11 -10.35
C ALA A 186 2.36 -5.62 -9.98
N PRO A 187 1.13 -5.07 -9.95
CA PRO A 187 0.93 -3.64 -9.74
C PRO A 187 1.31 -3.18 -8.32
N VAL A 188 0.93 -3.97 -7.31
CA VAL A 188 1.03 -3.57 -5.90
C VAL A 188 2.45 -3.19 -5.44
N PRO A 189 3.52 -3.94 -5.75
CA PRO A 189 4.89 -3.53 -5.44
C PRO A 189 5.28 -2.17 -6.03
N ILE A 190 4.80 -1.85 -7.23
CA ILE A 190 5.09 -0.59 -7.93
C ILE A 190 4.27 0.55 -7.29
N GLU A 191 3.01 0.31 -6.96
CA GLU A 191 2.14 1.27 -6.27
C GLU A 191 2.69 1.68 -4.91
N ILE A 192 3.26 0.74 -4.15
CA ILE A 192 3.92 1.03 -2.87
C ILE A 192 5.10 1.98 -3.06
N LYS A 193 5.93 1.76 -4.08
CA LYS A 193 7.08 2.63 -4.40
C LYS A 193 6.63 4.04 -4.79
N LEU A 194 5.58 4.15 -5.62
CA LEU A 194 4.99 5.43 -5.99
C LEU A 194 4.42 6.16 -4.75
N GLY A 195 3.77 5.41 -3.85
CA GLY A 195 3.17 5.93 -2.62
C GLY A 195 4.14 6.56 -1.62
N ASN A 196 5.46 6.43 -1.82
CA ASN A 196 6.46 7.16 -1.02
C ASN A 196 6.47 8.67 -1.32
N HIS A 197 5.87 9.11 -2.42
CA HIS A 197 5.84 10.53 -2.78
C HIS A 197 4.84 11.31 -1.92
N PRO A 198 5.24 12.39 -1.21
CA PRO A 198 4.42 13.05 -0.21
C PRO A 198 3.17 13.75 -0.78
N LYS A 199 3.14 14.05 -2.08
CA LYS A 199 2.02 14.69 -2.78
C LYS A 199 0.98 13.69 -3.30
N LEU A 200 1.19 12.39 -3.11
CA LEU A 200 0.28 11.33 -3.53
C LEU A 200 -0.51 10.77 -2.36
N GLU A 201 -1.80 10.59 -2.59
CA GLU A 201 -2.71 9.89 -1.69
C GLU A 201 -2.79 8.40 -2.04
N SER A 202 -2.82 8.08 -3.33
CA SER A 202 -2.88 6.71 -3.84
C SER A 202 -2.38 6.64 -5.28
N ALA A 203 -1.87 5.48 -5.68
CA ALA A 203 -1.56 5.16 -7.06
C ALA A 203 -2.31 3.88 -7.48
N CYS A 204 -2.61 3.76 -8.77
CA CYS A 204 -3.13 2.54 -9.40
C CYS A 204 -2.30 2.24 -10.64
N VAL A 205 -1.49 1.18 -10.59
CA VAL A 205 -0.69 0.72 -11.73
C VAL A 205 -1.54 -0.20 -12.59
N THR A 206 -1.60 0.08 -13.89
CA THR A 206 -2.42 -0.64 -14.86
C THR A 206 -1.77 -0.57 -16.24
N GLY A 207 -2.45 -1.10 -17.25
CA GLY A 207 -1.95 -1.33 -18.60
C GLY A 207 -2.22 -2.74 -19.17
N PRO A 208 -3.32 -3.45 -18.85
CA PRO A 208 -3.69 -4.64 -19.59
C PRO A 208 -3.67 -4.38 -21.10
N GLY A 209 -2.98 -5.24 -21.86
CA GLY A 209 -2.88 -5.11 -23.31
C GLY A 209 -2.06 -3.91 -23.82
N GLN A 210 -1.42 -3.14 -22.94
CA GLN A 210 -0.51 -2.06 -23.33
C GLN A 210 0.92 -2.58 -23.49
N PRO A 211 1.76 -1.97 -24.35
CA PRO A 211 3.15 -2.40 -24.53
C PRO A 211 4.00 -2.29 -23.26
N GLN A 212 3.72 -1.29 -22.43
CA GLN A 212 4.29 -1.08 -21.11
C GLN A 212 3.18 -0.64 -20.15
N PRO A 213 3.31 -0.92 -18.85
CA PRO A 213 2.38 -0.43 -17.83
C PRO A 213 2.47 1.09 -17.67
N PHE A 214 1.46 1.69 -17.04
CA PHE A 214 1.44 3.09 -16.62
C PHE A 214 0.75 3.20 -15.25
N ALA A 215 0.82 4.37 -14.60
CA ALA A 215 0.17 4.56 -13.31
C ALA A 215 -0.77 5.77 -13.28
N LEU A 216 -1.93 5.58 -12.68
CA LEU A 216 -2.87 6.65 -12.32
C LEU A 216 -2.54 7.15 -10.92
N LEU A 217 -2.42 8.46 -10.75
CA LEU A 217 -1.98 9.11 -9.53
C LEU A 217 -3.09 9.99 -8.95
N MET A 218 -3.54 9.65 -7.75
CA MET A 218 -4.44 10.50 -6.97
C MET A 218 -3.62 11.41 -6.05
N LEU A 219 -3.78 12.72 -6.22
CA LEU A 219 -3.13 13.72 -5.36
C LEU A 219 -3.69 13.72 -3.94
N SER A 220 -2.81 13.94 -2.96
CA SER A 220 -3.19 14.29 -1.59
C SER A 220 -4.01 15.58 -1.56
N GLU A 221 -4.85 15.73 -0.54
CA GLU A 221 -5.68 16.92 -0.33
C GLU A 221 -4.86 18.22 -0.35
N ASP A 222 -3.67 18.21 0.25
CA ASP A 222 -2.79 19.38 0.27
C ASP A 222 -2.20 19.70 -1.10
N ALA A 223 -1.77 18.68 -1.85
CA ALA A 223 -1.31 18.87 -3.22
C ALA A 223 -2.43 19.45 -4.12
N GLN A 224 -3.69 19.07 -3.88
CA GLN A 224 -4.83 19.66 -4.58
C GLN A 224 -5.03 21.13 -4.20
N ARG A 225 -4.87 21.50 -2.93
CA ARG A 225 -4.95 22.90 -2.48
C ARG A 225 -3.82 23.76 -3.06
N GLU A 226 -2.59 23.25 -3.10
CA GLU A 226 -1.45 23.92 -3.72
C GLU A 226 -1.68 24.15 -5.22
N LEU A 227 -2.22 23.15 -5.91
CA LEU A 227 -2.56 23.26 -7.33
C LEU A 227 -3.60 24.36 -7.60
N ALA A 228 -4.56 24.56 -6.69
CA ALA A 228 -5.58 25.60 -6.80
C ALA A 228 -5.07 27.00 -6.42
N GLY A 229 -4.02 27.10 -5.59
CA GLY A 229 -3.55 28.35 -4.99
C GLY A 229 -2.33 28.99 -5.66
N THR A 230 -1.65 28.29 -6.57
CA THR A 230 -0.33 28.73 -7.09
C THR A 230 -0.22 28.49 -8.60
N VAL A 231 0.21 29.50 -9.36
CA VAL A 231 0.30 29.45 -10.84
C VAL A 231 1.30 28.38 -11.32
N ASP A 232 2.41 28.21 -10.59
CA ASP A 232 3.49 27.29 -10.99
C ASP A 232 3.40 25.89 -10.34
N ALA A 233 2.43 25.66 -9.43
CA ALA A 233 2.32 24.41 -8.68
C ALA A 233 2.19 23.18 -9.59
N ARG A 234 1.50 23.33 -10.73
CA ARG A 234 1.36 22.24 -11.70
C ARG A 234 2.70 21.86 -12.34
N ALA A 235 3.52 22.84 -12.69
CA ALA A 235 4.82 22.61 -13.31
C ALA A 235 5.79 21.96 -12.29
N GLU A 236 5.79 22.45 -11.05
CA GLU A 236 6.60 21.87 -9.98
C GLU A 236 6.22 20.42 -9.66
N LEU A 237 4.92 20.13 -9.54
CA LEU A 237 4.42 18.77 -9.33
C LEU A 237 4.75 17.86 -10.51
N THR A 238 4.65 18.37 -11.73
CA THR A 238 5.00 17.62 -12.95
C THR A 238 6.47 17.20 -12.90
N GLY A 239 7.39 18.12 -12.65
CA GLY A 239 8.82 17.79 -12.52
C GLY A 239 9.11 16.82 -11.37
N SER A 240 8.41 16.97 -10.24
CA SER A 240 8.53 16.04 -9.11
C SER A 240 8.07 14.62 -9.46
N PHE A 241 7.01 14.48 -10.26
CA PHE A 241 6.52 13.17 -10.71
C PHE A 241 7.37 12.56 -11.82
N GLU A 242 7.97 13.36 -12.71
CA GLU A 242 8.95 12.86 -13.67
C GLU A 242 10.17 12.28 -12.96
N HIS A 243 10.65 12.96 -11.92
CA HIS A 243 11.74 12.43 -11.10
C HIS A 243 11.33 11.14 -10.37
N LEU A 244 10.11 11.09 -9.83
CA LEU A 244 9.57 9.87 -9.20
C LEU A 244 9.51 8.70 -10.19
N LEU A 245 9.04 8.94 -11.42
CA LEU A 245 8.97 7.93 -12.48
C LEU A 245 10.33 7.32 -12.74
N GLU A 246 11.36 8.17 -12.88
CA GLU A 246 12.74 7.73 -13.13
C GLU A 246 13.30 6.92 -11.95
N GLN A 247 13.11 7.39 -10.72
CA GLN A 247 13.53 6.69 -9.51
C GLN A 247 12.88 5.32 -9.39
N VAL A 248 11.56 5.23 -9.62
CA VAL A 248 10.83 3.96 -9.54
C VAL A 248 11.31 3.02 -10.64
N ASN A 249 11.34 3.47 -11.90
CA ASN A 249 11.75 2.66 -13.05
C ASN A 249 13.19 2.13 -12.96
N ALA A 250 14.09 2.86 -12.30
CA ALA A 250 15.46 2.40 -12.05
C ALA A 250 15.52 1.15 -11.14
N THR A 251 14.45 0.86 -10.40
CA THR A 251 14.35 -0.31 -9.51
C THR A 251 13.53 -1.46 -10.10
N LEU A 252 13.02 -1.30 -11.33
CA LEU A 252 12.12 -2.25 -11.97
C LEU A 252 12.79 -2.95 -13.15
N GLU A 253 12.35 -4.19 -13.38
CA GLU A 253 12.67 -4.94 -14.59
C GLU A 253 12.10 -4.25 -15.84
N ASP A 254 12.73 -4.45 -16.99
CA ASP A 254 12.39 -3.74 -18.24
C ASP A 254 10.90 -3.83 -18.65
N HIS A 255 10.22 -4.92 -18.29
CA HIS A 255 8.81 -5.17 -18.59
C HIS A 255 7.82 -4.60 -17.57
N GLU A 256 8.31 -4.19 -16.40
CA GLU A 256 7.53 -3.56 -15.33
C GLU A 256 7.69 -2.04 -15.32
N ARG A 257 8.69 -1.51 -16.04
CA ARG A 257 8.91 -0.05 -16.16
C ARG A 257 7.67 0.65 -16.70
N LEU A 258 7.24 1.66 -15.96
CA LEU A 258 6.10 2.51 -16.30
C LEU A 258 6.46 3.43 -17.47
N ASP A 259 5.58 3.51 -18.47
CA ASP A 259 5.74 4.36 -19.65
C ASP A 259 5.50 5.84 -19.30
N TYR A 260 4.42 6.10 -18.56
CA TYR A 260 4.03 7.43 -18.11
C TYR A 260 3.18 7.37 -16.83
N LEU A 261 2.96 8.53 -16.25
CA LEU A 261 2.09 8.75 -15.10
C LEU A 261 0.91 9.65 -15.50
N VAL A 262 -0.28 9.38 -14.97
CA VAL A 262 -1.48 10.19 -15.21
C VAL A 262 -2.00 10.71 -13.89
N VAL A 263 -1.99 12.03 -13.69
CA VAL A 263 -2.60 12.67 -12.52
C VAL A 263 -4.10 12.78 -12.74
N VAL A 264 -4.87 12.07 -11.91
CA VAL A 264 -6.34 12.07 -12.03
C VAL A 264 -6.93 13.38 -11.52
N ARG A 265 -7.97 13.86 -12.18
CA ARG A 265 -8.61 15.15 -11.88
C ARG A 265 -9.49 15.07 -10.63
N GLN A 266 -10.23 13.98 -10.47
CA GLN A 266 -11.15 13.79 -9.35
C GLN A 266 -10.57 12.79 -8.34
N PRO A 267 -10.65 13.09 -7.03
CA PRO A 267 -10.22 12.14 -6.01
C PRO A 267 -11.10 10.89 -6.03
N TRP A 268 -10.47 9.74 -5.83
CA TRP A 268 -11.18 8.48 -5.61
C TRP A 268 -11.80 8.47 -4.21
N THR A 269 -13.08 8.13 -4.14
CA THR A 269 -13.85 8.13 -2.90
C THR A 269 -14.68 6.85 -2.75
N ILE A 270 -15.28 6.67 -1.57
CA ILE A 270 -16.22 5.56 -1.34
C ILE A 270 -17.51 5.82 -2.13
N GLU A 271 -17.97 7.08 -2.18
CA GLU A 271 -19.19 7.52 -2.84
C GLU A 271 -19.13 7.35 -4.37
N SER A 272 -17.96 7.63 -4.96
CA SER A 272 -17.71 7.36 -6.40
C SER A 272 -17.56 5.87 -6.71
N GLY A 273 -17.56 5.00 -5.69
CA GLY A 273 -17.39 3.56 -5.85
C GLY A 273 -15.98 3.14 -6.24
N LEU A 274 -15.00 4.04 -6.21
CA LEU A 274 -13.61 3.77 -6.59
C LEU A 274 -12.76 3.28 -5.41
N LEU A 275 -13.25 3.47 -4.18
CA LEU A 275 -12.65 2.93 -2.96
C LEU A 275 -13.61 1.99 -2.22
N THR A 276 -13.04 1.03 -1.51
CA THR A 276 -13.75 0.22 -0.50
C THR A 276 -14.02 1.04 0.77
N PRO A 277 -14.94 0.61 1.66
CA PRO A 277 -15.11 1.25 2.98
C PRO A 277 -13.84 1.27 3.83
N THR A 278 -12.91 0.34 3.59
CA THR A 278 -11.57 0.30 4.21
C THR A 278 -10.53 1.17 3.48
N LEU A 279 -10.98 2.02 2.56
CA LEU A 279 -10.19 2.98 1.77
C LEU A 279 -9.17 2.38 0.79
N LYS A 280 -9.24 1.07 0.51
CA LYS A 280 -8.47 0.44 -0.58
C LYS A 280 -9.06 0.77 -1.94
N ILE A 281 -8.22 0.86 -2.96
CA ILE A 281 -8.64 1.03 -4.35
C ILE A 281 -9.47 -0.16 -4.84
N ARG A 282 -10.48 0.11 -5.68
CA ARG A 282 -11.20 -0.90 -6.46
C ARG A 282 -10.67 -0.88 -7.88
N ARG A 283 -9.63 -1.68 -8.14
CA ARG A 283 -8.89 -1.69 -9.41
C ARG A 283 -9.81 -1.81 -10.63
N ASP A 284 -10.68 -2.81 -10.67
CA ASP A 284 -11.62 -3.03 -11.78
C ASP A 284 -12.49 -1.79 -12.08
N ALA A 285 -12.93 -1.08 -11.04
CA ALA A 285 -13.75 0.13 -11.18
C ALA A 285 -12.92 1.32 -11.70
N ILE A 286 -11.69 1.47 -11.21
CA ILE A 286 -10.73 2.47 -11.69
C ILE A 286 -10.38 2.18 -13.16
N GLU A 287 -10.01 0.95 -13.49
CA GLU A 287 -9.68 0.55 -14.86
C GLU A 287 -10.85 0.79 -15.82
N SER A 288 -12.06 0.40 -15.44
CA SER A 288 -13.28 0.66 -16.23
C SER A 288 -13.49 2.15 -16.50
N ARG A 289 -13.10 3.02 -15.57
CA ARG A 289 -13.27 4.47 -15.67
C ARG A 289 -12.22 5.15 -16.56
N TYR A 290 -10.98 4.67 -16.53
CA TYR A 290 -9.82 5.37 -17.09
C TYR A 290 -9.19 4.69 -18.31
N LEU A 291 -9.30 3.37 -18.47
CA LEU A 291 -8.76 2.66 -19.64
C LEU A 291 -9.29 3.17 -20.99
N PRO A 292 -10.54 3.67 -21.11
CA PRO A 292 -11.00 4.26 -22.37
C PRO A 292 -10.17 5.45 -22.87
N ASN A 293 -9.41 6.13 -22.00
CA ASN A 293 -8.62 7.32 -22.36
C ASN A 293 -7.17 7.00 -22.76
N VAL A 294 -6.75 5.74 -22.68
CA VAL A 294 -5.33 5.34 -22.79
C VAL A 294 -4.72 5.69 -24.14
N GLU A 295 -5.45 5.51 -25.24
CA GLU A 295 -4.96 5.85 -26.57
C GLU A 295 -4.66 7.35 -26.70
N ALA A 296 -5.54 8.19 -26.16
CA ALA A 296 -5.37 9.64 -26.17
C ALA A 296 -4.15 10.07 -25.34
N TRP A 297 -3.97 9.51 -24.15
CA TRP A 297 -2.81 9.78 -23.30
C TRP A 297 -1.51 9.34 -23.94
N ARG A 298 -1.47 8.13 -24.51
CA ARG A 298 -0.27 7.60 -25.17
C ARG A 298 0.14 8.45 -26.37
N ALA A 299 -0.82 9.01 -27.11
CA ALA A 299 -0.55 9.92 -28.22
C ALA A 299 0.14 11.23 -27.79
N MET A 300 0.00 11.65 -26.53
CA MET A 300 0.64 12.87 -26.01
C MET A 300 2.16 12.72 -25.87
N GLN A 301 2.69 11.50 -25.74
CA GLN A 301 4.13 11.22 -25.59
C GLN A 301 4.79 12.01 -24.43
N GLN A 302 4.04 12.22 -23.34
CA GLN A 302 4.52 12.90 -22.13
C GLN A 302 4.76 11.89 -21.01
N LYS A 303 5.80 12.12 -20.19
CA LYS A 303 6.08 11.30 -19.01
C LYS A 303 5.02 11.46 -17.92
N VAL A 304 4.45 12.66 -17.80
CA VAL A 304 3.39 12.99 -16.84
C VAL A 304 2.26 13.69 -17.56
N ILE A 305 1.08 13.10 -17.47
CA ILE A 305 -0.14 13.57 -18.12
C ILE A 305 -1.11 13.98 -17.03
N TRP A 306 -1.87 15.04 -17.27
CA TRP A 306 -2.93 15.47 -16.37
C TRP A 306 -4.27 15.18 -17.03
N GLU A 307 -5.15 14.47 -16.33
CA GLU A 307 -6.50 14.21 -16.83
C GLU A 307 -7.25 15.53 -17.08
N SER A 308 -7.80 15.65 -18.28
CA SER A 308 -8.63 16.78 -18.73
C SER A 308 -10.02 16.75 -18.11
#